data_AF-A0A9C9TQ33-F1
#
_entry.id   AF-A0A9C9TQ33-F1
#
_cell.length_a   1.000
_cell.length_b   1.000
_cell.length_c   1.000
_cell.angle_alpha   90.00
_cell.angle_beta   90.00
_cell.angle_gamma   90.00
#
_symmetry.space_group_name_H-M   'P 1'
#
loop_
_entity.id
_entity.type
_entity.pdbx_description
1 polymer ?
#
loop_
_entity_poly.entity_id
_entity_poly.type
_entity_poly.pdbx_seq_one_letter_code
_entity_poly.pdbx_strand_id
1 'polypeptide(L)' 'MVRLRKPHPCGSYEWKVVGVGTDISLKCLKCHRRVILRRDIFKRRLKEVISKSH' A
#
# COMPACT_ATOMS: atom_id res chain seq x y z
N MET A 1 -7.19 -1.57 4.54
CA MET A 1 -6.63 -1.69 3.15
C MET A 1 -6.34 -0.28 2.65
N VAL A 2 -5.51 -0.09 1.63
CA VAL A 2 -5.21 1.26 1.11
C VAL A 2 -5.12 1.27 -0.41
N ARG A 3 -5.45 2.41 -1.03
CA ARG A 3 -5.18 2.68 -2.44
C ARG A 3 -4.08 3.72 -2.56
N LEU A 4 -3.10 3.42 -3.41
CA LEU A 4 -2.04 4.38 -3.75
C LEU A 4 -2.38 5.09 -5.06
N ARG A 5 -1.83 6.30 -5.26
CA ARG A 5 -1.96 7.10 -6.48
C ARG A 5 -1.22 6.47 -7.66
N LYS A 6 -0.10 5.79 -7.40
CA LYS A 6 0.67 5.07 -8.42
C LYS A 6 0.32 3.59 -8.41
N PRO A 7 0.14 2.96 -9.58
CA PRO A 7 -0.08 1.52 -9.65
C PRO A 7 1.19 0.76 -9.29
N HIS A 8 1.01 -0.45 -8.76
CA HIS A 8 2.06 -1.46 -8.77
C HIS A 8 2.43 -1.83 -10.21
N PRO A 9 3.67 -2.28 -10.52
CA PRO A 9 4.01 -2.80 -11.85
C PRO A 9 3.06 -3.87 -12.42
N CYS A 10 2.24 -4.55 -11.60
CA CYS A 10 1.19 -5.46 -12.08
C CYS A 10 -0.15 -4.79 -12.48
N GLY A 11 -0.23 -3.47 -12.40
CA GLY A 11 -1.42 -2.65 -12.69
C GLY A 11 -2.41 -2.47 -11.55
N SER A 12 -2.20 -3.08 -10.38
CA SER A 12 -3.10 -2.93 -9.23
C SER A 12 -2.80 -1.67 -8.42
N TYR A 13 -3.85 -1.01 -7.95
CA TYR A 13 -3.78 0.14 -7.04
C TYR A 13 -4.01 -0.25 -5.58
N GLU A 14 -4.33 -1.51 -5.32
CA GLU A 14 -4.83 -1.97 -4.03
C GLU A 14 -3.75 -2.69 -3.24
N TRP A 15 -3.56 -2.20 -2.02
CA TRP A 15 -2.51 -2.64 -1.14
C TRP A 15 -3.07 -2.98 0.24
N LYS A 16 -2.50 -4.03 0.84
CA LYS A 16 -2.67 -4.34 2.25
C LYS A 16 -1.43 -3.86 2.99
N VAL A 17 -1.62 -3.01 3.99
CA VAL A 17 -0.55 -2.71 4.95
C VAL A 17 -0.30 -3.96 5.76
N VAL A 18 0.92 -4.49 5.69
CA VAL A 18 1.32 -5.72 6.41
C VAL A 18 2.21 -5.42 7.61
N GLY A 19 2.83 -4.25 7.66
CA GLY A 19 3.62 -3.81 8.81
C GLY A 19 3.83 -2.31 8.80
N VAL A 20 3.87 -1.72 9.99
CA VAL A 20 4.13 -0.29 10.21
C VAL A 20 5.25 -0.16 11.23
N GLY A 21 6.40 0.36 10.79
CA GLY A 21 7.54 0.67 11.64
C GLY A 21 8.18 1.98 11.19
N THR A 22 9.52 2.01 11.11
CA THR A 22 10.26 3.10 10.45
C THR A 22 9.82 3.27 9.00
N ASP A 23 9.67 2.13 8.31
CA ASP A 23 9.11 2.02 6.97
C ASP A 23 7.75 1.32 7.00
N ILE A 24 7.01 1.46 5.90
CA ILE A 24 5.70 0.84 5.71
C ILE A 24 5.84 -0.32 4.72
N SER A 25 5.54 -1.51 5.21
CA SER A 25 5.49 -2.72 4.40
C SER A 25 4.09 -2.90 3.82
N LEU A 26 4.01 -2.98 2.50
CA LEU A 26 2.77 -3.17 1.74
C LEU A 26 2.81 -4.48 0.96
N LYS A 27 1.67 -5.18 0.92
CA LYS A 27 1.45 -6.35 0.06
C LYS A 27 0.44 -6.00 -1.03
N CYS A 28 0.79 -6.22 -2.28
CA CYS A 28 -0.14 -6.05 -3.39
C CYS A 28 -1.25 -7.12 -3.30
N LEU A 29 -2.52 -6.71 -3.44
CA LEU A 29 -3.64 -7.66 -3.36
C LEU A 29 -3.79 -8.52 -4.61
N LYS A 30 -3.33 -8.06 -5.78
CA LYS A 30 -3.43 -8.79 -7.06
C LYS A 30 -2.33 -9.84 -7.25
N CYS A 31 -1.06 -9.47 -7.04
CA CYS A 31 0.09 -10.36 -7.34
C CYS A 31 0.87 -10.79 -6.09
N HIS A 32 0.39 -10.43 -4.89
CA HIS A 32 0.94 -10.83 -3.59
C HIS A 32 2.40 -10.47 -3.28
N ARG A 33 3.08 -9.73 -4.18
CA ARG A 33 4.41 -9.17 -3.94
C ARG A 33 4.37 -8.14 -2.80
N ARG A 34 5.44 -8.11 -2.03
CA ARG A 34 5.65 -7.16 -0.93
C ARG A 34 6.61 -6.08 -1.38
N VAL A 35 6.34 -4.86 -0.96
CA VAL A 35 7.23 -3.71 -1.15
C VAL A 35 7.34 -2.96 0.16
N ILE A 36 8.50 -2.36 0.40
CA ILE A 36 8.74 -1.48 1.54
C ILE A 36 8.80 -0.06 0.98
N LEU A 37 8.05 0.85 1.60
CA LEU A 37 8.07 2.26 1.26
C LEU A 37 8.39 3.07 2.50
N ARG A 38 9.25 4.08 2.34
CA ARG A 38 9.46 5.09 3.37
C ARG A 38 8.14 5.78 3.71
N ARG A 39 7.99 6.14 4.98
CA ARG A 39 6.73 6.71 5.51
C ARG A 39 6.32 8.01 4.82
N ASP A 40 7.27 8.87 4.46
CA ASP A 40 7.03 10.12 3.73
C ASP A 40 6.50 9.85 2.31
N ILE A 41 7.10 8.90 1.61
CA ILE A 41 6.69 8.51 0.26
C ILE A 41 5.31 7.87 0.29
N PHE A 42 5.06 6.99 1.27
CA PHE A 42 3.75 6.38 1.47
C PHE A 42 2.67 7.44 1.67
N LYS A 43 2.87 8.40 2.58
CA LYS A 43 1.90 9.49 2.83
C LYS A 43 1.61 10.31 1.57
N ARG A 44 2.64 10.67 0.79
CA ARG A 44 2.48 11.41 -0.49
C ARG A 44 1.74 10.60 -1.56
N ARG A 45 1.97 9.29 -1.59
CA ARG A 45 1.35 8.38 -2.58
C ARG A 45 0.01 7.84 -2.13
N LEU A 46 -0.38 7.99 -0.87
CA LEU A 46 -1.68 7.55 -0.37
C LEU A 46 -2.77 8.35 -1.11
N LYS A 47 -3.69 7.62 -1.75
CA LYS A 47 -4.89 8.21 -2.35
C LYS A 47 -6.04 8.15 -1.38
N GLU A 48 -6.25 6.96 -0.80
CA GLU A 48 -7.39 6.68 0.06
C GLU A 48 -7.06 5.53 1.01
N VAL A 49 -7.50 5.67 2.27
CA VAL A 49 -7.50 4.56 3.23
C VAL A 49 -8.84 3.86 3.13
N ILE A 50 -8.82 2.60 2.72
CA ILE A 50 -10.01 1.76 2.65
C ILE A 50 -10.10 0.99 3.96
N SER A 51 -10.82 1.56 4.92
CA SER A 51 -11.23 0.81 6.11
C SER A 51 -12.17 -0.30 5.67
N LYS A 52 -11.78 -1.56 5.87
CA LYS A 52 -12.77 -2.63 5.93
C LYS A 52 -13.26 -2.64 7.37
N SER A 53 -14.36 -1.96 7.65
CA SER A 53 -15.19 -2.29 8.81
C SER A 53 -15.79 -3.66 8.52
N HIS A 54 -15.27 -4.67 9.20
CA HIS A 54 -16.02 -5.88 9.52
C HIS A 54 -15.56 -6.32 10.89
#